data_AF-A0A845UBE7-F1
#
_entry.id   AF-A0A845UBE7-F1
#
_cell.length_a   1.000
_cell.length_b   1.000
_cell.length_c   1.000
_cell.angle_alpha   90.00
_cell.angle_beta   90.00
_cell.angle_gamma   90.00
#
_symmetry.space_group_name_H-M   'P 1'
#
loop_
_entity.id
_entity.type
_entity.pdbx_description
1 polymer ?
#
loop_
_entity_poly.entity_id
_entity_poly.type
_entity_poly.pdbx_seq_one_letter_code
_entity_poly.pdbx_strand_id
1 'polypeptide(L)' 'MNEYDPQTRIQQLQHHRHALLRERDSRGACIGTIEMELNVVRSELLALYETRRPHSPHHAPPRAAAARYA' A
#
# COMPACT_ATOMS: atom_id res chain seq x y z
N MET A 1 2.32 25.14 10.52
CA MET A 1 1.03 24.44 10.35
C MET A 1 1.41 22.99 10.10
N ASN A 2 1.47 22.15 11.13
CA ASN A 2 1.97 20.78 10.98
C ASN A 2 0.86 19.94 10.33
N GLU A 3 0.87 19.99 9.01
CA GLU A 3 0.19 19.07 8.12
C GLU A 3 0.46 17.64 8.61
N TYR A 4 -0.61 16.97 9.04
CA TYR A 4 -0.73 15.55 9.37
C TYR A 4 0.58 14.77 9.39
N ASP A 5 1.11 14.53 10.59
CA ASP A 5 2.25 13.63 10.78
C ASP A 5 1.97 12.28 10.08
N PRO A 6 2.77 11.88 9.08
CA PRO A 6 2.47 10.71 8.28
C PRO A 6 2.50 9.42 9.11
N GLN A 7 3.17 9.42 10.26
CA GLN A 7 3.18 8.26 11.16
C GLN A 7 1.81 8.08 11.82
N THR A 8 1.23 9.18 12.29
CA THR A 8 -0.12 9.23 12.83
C THR A 8 -1.13 8.74 11.80
N ARG A 9 -1.01 9.16 10.54
CA ARG A 9 -1.90 8.71 9.46
C ARG A 9 -1.76 7.22 9.16
N ILE A 10 -0.53 6.70 9.12
CA ILE A 10 -0.25 5.26 8.97
C ILE A 10 -0.91 4.46 10.10
N GLN A 11 -0.79 4.91 11.35
CA GLN A 11 -1.40 4.21 12.50
C GLN A 11 -2.93 4.18 12.40
N GLN A 12 -3.56 5.29 11.99
CA GLN A 12 -5.00 5.35 11.77
C GLN A 12 -5.46 4.37 10.68
N LEU A 13 -4.76 4.33 9.55
CA LEU A 13 -5.06 3.44 8.44
C LEU A 13 -4.86 1.97 8.81
N GLN A 14 -3.82 1.64 9.57
CA GLN A 14 -3.60 0.30 10.10
C GLN A 14 -4.72 -0.12 11.06
N HIS A 15 -5.16 0.77 11.95
CA HIS A 15 -6.27 0.47 12.85
C HIS A 15 -7.58 0.25 12.07
N HIS A 16 -7.86 1.11 11.09
CA HIS A 16 -9.04 0.99 10.24
C HIS A 16 -9.04 -0.31 9.42
N ARG A 17 -7.90 -0.70 8.85
CA ARG A 17 -7.74 -2.01 8.18
C ARG A 17 -8.09 -3.18 9.11
N HIS A 18 -7.64 -3.16 10.37
CA HIS A 18 -7.96 -4.22 11.32
C HIS A 18 -9.45 -4.26 11.65
N ALA A 19 -10.11 -3.10 11.77
CA ALA A 19 -11.55 -3.03 11.98
C ALA A 19 -12.33 -3.67 10.82
N LEU A 20 -11.98 -3.31 9.58
CA LEU A 20 -12.59 -3.86 8.36
C LEU A 20 -12.39 -5.38 8.23
N LEU A 21 -11.19 -5.87 8.58
CA LEU A 21 -10.93 -7.32 8.57
C LEU A 21 -11.78 -8.06 9.61
N ARG A 22 -11.98 -7.49 10.80
CA ARG A 22 -12.86 -8.06 11.82
C ARG A 22 -14.33 -8.04 11.38
N GLU A 23 -14.75 -6.96 10.73
CA GLU A 23 -16.11 -6.83 10.21
C GLU A 23 -16.38 -7.83 9.08
N ARG A 24 -15.41 -8.07 8.20
CA ARG A 24 -15.50 -9.10 7.16
C ARG A 24 -15.79 -10.50 7.73
N ASP A 25 -15.22 -10.81 8.88
CA ASP A 25 -15.38 -12.12 9.53
C ASP A 25 -16.74 -12.22 10.26
N SER A 26 -17.53 -11.15 10.31
CA SER A 26 -18.88 -11.14 10.89
C SER A 26 -19.96 -11.67 9.93
N ARG A 27 -20.98 -12.32 10.47
CA ARG A 27 -22.10 -12.86 9.67
C ARG A 27 -23.00 -11.71 9.19
N GLY A 28 -23.23 -11.63 7.87
CA GLY A 28 -24.09 -10.61 7.25
C GLY A 28 -23.32 -9.38 6.75
N ALA A 29 -21.99 -9.40 6.84
CA ALA A 29 -21.13 -8.35 6.32
C ALA A 29 -21.28 -8.21 4.78
N CYS A 30 -21.38 -6.96 4.30
CA CYS A 30 -21.35 -6.68 2.87
C CYS A 30 -19.91 -6.76 2.37
N ILE A 31 -19.45 -7.97 2.04
CA ILE A 31 -18.04 -8.26 1.69
C ILE A 31 -17.53 -7.33 0.59
N GLY A 32 -18.33 -7.04 -0.45
CA GLY A 32 -17.91 -6.16 -1.55
C GLY A 32 -17.59 -4.72 -1.10
N THR A 33 -18.36 -4.17 -0.16
CA THR A 33 -18.11 -2.84 0.42
C THR A 33 -16.82 -2.86 1.24
N ILE A 34 -16.64 -3.90 2.05
CA ILE A 34 -15.44 -4.05 2.90
C ILE A 34 -14.18 -4.24 2.05
N GLU A 35 -14.25 -5.01 0.96
CA GLU A 35 -13.13 -5.16 0.03
C GLU A 35 -12.78 -3.85 -0.68
N MET A 36 -13.78 -3.05 -1.06
CA MET A 36 -13.56 -1.73 -1.63
C MET A 36 -12.86 -0.80 -0.64
N GLU A 37 -13.30 -0.76 0.61
CA GLU A 37 -12.67 0.05 1.67
C GLU A 37 -11.25 -0.45 1.99
N LEU A 38 -11.03 -1.77 2.06
CA LEU A 38 -9.69 -2.34 2.24
C LEU A 38 -8.75 -1.96 1.09
N ASN A 39 -9.23 -1.89 -0.15
CA ASN A 39 -8.44 -1.44 -1.28
C ASN A 39 -8.06 0.04 -1.17
N VAL A 40 -8.97 0.91 -0.73
CA VAL A 40 -8.67 2.33 -0.48
C VAL A 40 -7.58 2.48 0.59
N VAL A 41 -7.74 1.80 1.73
CA VAL A 41 -6.77 1.84 2.83
C VAL A 41 -5.40 1.32 2.40
N ARG A 42 -5.37 0.27 1.58
CA ARG A 42 -4.13 -0.28 1.03
C ARG A 42 -3.42 0.71 0.12
N SER A 43 -4.14 1.35 -0.80
CA SER A 43 -3.58 2.34 -1.71
C SER A 43 -3.01 3.54 -0.97
N GLU A 44 -3.71 4.02 0.06
CA GLU A 44 -3.24 5.15 0.86
C GLU A 44 -1.99 4.79 1.67
N LEU A 45 -1.94 3.60 2.27
CA LEU A 45 -0.74 3.12 2.95
C LEU A 45 0.44 3.01 1.99
N LEU A 46 0.24 2.49 0.78
CA LEU A 46 1.29 2.41 -0.24
C LEU A 46 1.83 3.79 -0.60
N ALA A 47 0.96 4.76 -0.87
CA ALA A 47 1.36 6.13 -1.18
C ALA A 47 2.20 6.76 -0.06
N LEU A 48 1.81 6.56 1.20
CA LEU A 48 2.56 7.07 2.36
C LEU A 48 3.93 6.40 2.51
N TYR A 49 4.03 5.10 2.23
CA TYR A 49 5.31 4.38 2.27
C TYR A 49 6.23 4.75 1.10
N GLU A 50 5.68 4.95 -0.11
CA GLU A 50 6.44 5.40 -1.27
C GLU A 50 6.99 6.81 -1.06
N THR A 51 6.20 7.72 -0.48
CA THR A 51 6.62 9.08 -0.14
C THR A 51 7.77 9.10 0.88
N ARG A 52 7.86 8.08 1.73
CA ARG A 52 8.93 7.92 2.73
C ARG A 52 10.12 7.10 2.26
N ARG A 53 10.01 6.39 1.14
CA ARG A 53 11.13 5.66 0.57
C ARG A 53 12.08 6.71 -0.02
N PRO A 54 13.32 6.86 0.48
CA PRO A 54 14.28 7.66 -0.25
C PRO A 54 14.39 7.01 -1.63
N HIS A 55 14.07 7.77 -2.68
CA HIS A 55 14.40 7.39 -4.04
C HIS A 55 15.90 7.16 -4.06
N SER A 56 16.33 5.92 -3.87
CA SER A 56 17.65 5.48 -4.24
C SER A 56 17.50 5.11 -5.72
N PRO A 57 17.96 5.94 -6.67
CA PRO A 57 17.99 5.58 -8.06
C PRO A 57 19.14 4.60 -8.24
N HIS A 58 19.05 3.41 -7.64
CA HIS A 58 19.99 2.34 -7.91
C HIS A 58 19.57 1.67 -9.21
N HIS A 59 19.95 2.34 -10.30
CA HIS A 59 20.49 1.78 -11.52
C HIS A 59 19.61 0.77 -12.28
N ALA A 60 19.22 1.19 -13.48
CA ALA A 60 18.63 0.38 -14.54
C ALA A 60 19.32 -0.98 -14.72
N PRO A 61 18.63 -2.01 -15.24
CA PRO A 61 19.30 -3.15 -15.85
C PRO A 61 19.66 -2.82 -17.29
N PRO A 62 20.91 -2.55 -17.68
CA PRO A 62 21.29 -2.73 -19.06
C PRO A 62 21.72 -4.17 -19.27
N ARG A 63 21.08 -4.77 -20.27
CA ARG A 63 21.66 -5.74 -21.21
C ARG A 63 21.39 -7.21 -20.94
N ALA A 64 20.11 -7.56 -21.12
CA ALA A 64 19.80 -8.70 -21.97
C ALA A 64 20.20 -8.35 -23.43
N ALA A 65 21.47 -8.56 -23.78
CA ALA A 65 21.84 -8.78 -25.18
C ALA A 65 22.27 -10.24 -25.28
N ALA A 66 21.33 -11.00 -25.82
CA ALA A 66 21.42 -12.38 -26.27
C ALA A 66 22.85 -12.89 -26.51
N ALA A 67 23.14 -14.02 -25.89
CA ALA A 67 24.14 -14.94 -26.39
C ALA A 67 23.77 -15.41 -27.81
N ARG A 68 24.82 -15.69 -28.60
CA ARG A 68 24.87 -16.62 -29.75
C ARG A 68 24.17 -16.17 -31.05
N TYR A 69 24.97 -15.79 -32.05
CA TYR A 69 25.23 -16.56 -33.29
C TYR A 69 25.99 -15.68 -34.30
N ALA A 70 27.26 -16.01 -34.56
CA ALA A 70 27.97 -15.87 -35.84
C ALA A 70 29.29 -16.64 -35.73
#